data_AF-A0A3B8LC38-F1
#
_entry.id   AF-A0A3B8LC38-F1
#
_cell.length_a   1.000
_cell.length_b   1.000
_cell.length_c   1.000
_cell.angle_alpha   90.00
_cell.angle_beta   90.00
_cell.angle_gamma   90.00
#
_symmetry.space_group_name_H-M   'P 1'
#
loop_
_entity.id
_entity.type
_entity.pdbx_description
1 polymer ?
#
loop_
_entity_poly.entity_id
_entity_poly.type
_entity_poly.pdbx_seq_one_letter_code
_entity_poly.pdbx_strand_id
1 'polypeptide(L)' 'RAKKNVRDKLGLKDKIEDILITLDGQYHLIRMMHNNINVFLYLALDRSRANLAMARIELAAIDDDLQL' A
#
# COMPACT_ATOMS: atom_id res chain seq x y z
N ARG A 1 -1.92 -18.49 0.12
CA ARG A 1 -1.21 -18.35 -1.19
C ARG A 1 -2.24 -17.98 -2.26
N ALA A 2 -2.56 -16.70 -2.46
CA ALA A 2 -3.59 -16.31 -3.44
C ALA A 2 -3.37 -14.97 -4.17
N LYS A 3 -2.50 -14.07 -3.68
CA LYS A 3 -2.30 -12.74 -4.30
C LYS A 3 -1.03 -12.56 -5.13
N LYS A 4 -0.05 -13.48 -5.05
CA LYS A 4 1.23 -13.36 -5.79
C LYS A 4 1.09 -13.50 -7.32
N ASN A 5 -0.06 -14.01 -7.81
CA ASN A 5 -0.32 -14.27 -9.23
C ASN A 5 -1.05 -13.15 -9.97
N VAL A 6 -1.41 -12.03 -9.33
CA VAL A 6 -2.13 -10.93 -10.02
C VAL A 6 -1.19 -10.12 -10.90
N ARG A 7 0.02 -9.84 -10.44
CA ARG A 7 1.04 -9.11 -11.21
C ARG A 7 1.38 -9.80 -12.53
N ASP A 8 1.64 -11.10 -12.46
CA ASP A 8 2.01 -11.91 -13.63
C ASP A 8 0.83 -12.02 -14.61
N LYS A 9 -0.42 -12.02 -14.11
CA LYS A 9 -1.63 -11.98 -14.93
C LYS A 9 -1.91 -10.62 -15.56
N LEU A 10 -1.46 -9.53 -14.95
CA LEU A 10 -1.66 -8.17 -15.46
C LEU A 10 -0.51 -7.69 -16.36
N GLY A 11 0.57 -8.47 -16.51
CA GLY A 11 1.72 -8.12 -17.36
C GLY A 11 2.45 -6.85 -16.92
N LEU A 12 2.29 -6.44 -15.66
CA LEU A 12 2.86 -5.22 -15.12
C LEU A 12 4.36 -5.42 -14.91
N LYS A 13 5.17 -4.67 -15.67
CA LYS A 13 6.63 -4.63 -15.52
C LYS A 13 7.07 -3.80 -14.30
N ASP A 14 6.21 -2.89 -13.87
CA ASP A 14 6.49 -1.99 -12.77
C ASP A 14 6.23 -2.65 -11.42
N LYS A 15 6.97 -2.19 -10.40
CA LYS A 15 6.74 -2.59 -9.02
C LYS A 15 5.45 -1.95 -8.55
N ILE A 16 4.65 -2.72 -7.80
CA ILE A 16 3.48 -2.18 -7.10
C ILE A 16 4.03 -1.42 -5.88
N GLU A 17 3.88 -0.10 -5.84
CA GLU A 17 4.23 0.71 -4.67
C GLU A 17 3.16 0.58 -3.59
N ASP A 18 1.93 0.96 -3.92
CA ASP A 18 0.79 0.83 -3.03
C ASP A 18 -0.49 0.35 -3.74
N ILE A 19 -1.39 -0.21 -2.94
CA ILE A 19 -2.74 -0.62 -3.34
C ILE A 19 -3.73 0.17 -2.50
N LEU A 20 -4.58 0.95 -3.18
CA LEU A 20 -5.68 1.67 -2.56
C LEU A 20 -7.01 0.94 -2.82
N ILE A 21 -7.76 0.66 -1.76
CA ILE A 21 -9.15 0.21 -1.84
C ILE A 21 -10.03 1.29 -1.22
N THR A 22 -10.99 1.77 -2.00
CA THR A 22 -11.93 2.81 -1.57
C THR A 22 -13.29 2.19 -1.28
N LEU A 23 -13.76 2.35 -0.06
CA LEU A 23 -15.12 2.05 0.37
C LEU A 23 -15.91 3.35 0.55
N ASP A 24 -17.18 3.23 0.93
CA ASP A 24 -18.05 4.37 1.21
C ASP A 24 -17.54 5.21 2.38
N GLY A 25 -17.13 4.58 3.48
CA GLY A 25 -16.66 5.25 4.70
C GLY A 25 -15.14 5.19 4.91
N GLN A 26 -14.41 4.39 4.13
CA GLN A 26 -13.01 4.11 4.41
C GLN A 26 -12.11 4.11 3.17
N TYR A 27 -10.87 4.55 3.36
CA TYR A 27 -9.76 4.21 2.48
C TYR A 27 -8.90 3.14 3.16
N HIS A 28 -8.56 2.10 2.40
CA HIS A 28 -7.59 1.09 2.82
C HIS A 28 -6.37 1.21 1.93
N LEU A 29 -5.21 1.44 2.55
CA LEU A 29 -3.95 1.61 1.86
C LEU A 29 -3.01 0.49 2.27
N ILE A 30 -2.45 -0.20 1.28
CA ILE A 30 -1.48 -1.27 1.45
C ILE A 30 -0.20 -0.86 0.75
N ARG A 31 0.88 -0.61 1.50
CA ARG A 31 2.20 -0.29 0.92
C ARG A 31 3.08 -1.53 0.96
N MET A 32 3.63 -1.91 -0.18
CA MET A 32 4.61 -3.01 -0.25
C MET A 32 5.96 -2.47 0.19
N MET A 33 6.62 -3.13 1.14
CA MET A 33 7.94 -2.66 1.60
C MET A 33 8.98 -2.81 0.50
N HIS A 34 9.84 -1.80 0.30
CA HIS A 34 10.89 -1.86 -0.72
C HIS A 34 11.93 -2.96 -0.44
N ASN A 35 12.28 -3.13 0.84
CA ASN A 35 13.36 -4.03 1.27
C ASN A 35 12.92 -5.48 1.46
N ASN A 36 11.63 -5.72 1.73
CA ASN A 36 11.11 -7.06 1.97
C ASN A 36 9.71 -7.24 1.38
N ILE A 37 9.63 -7.87 0.20
CA ILE A 37 8.38 -8.10 -0.53
C ILE A 37 7.35 -9.01 0.20
N ASN A 38 7.74 -9.62 1.32
CA ASN A 38 6.83 -10.43 2.14
C ASN A 38 6.19 -9.62 3.29
N VAL A 39 6.61 -8.37 3.48
CA VAL A 39 6.09 -7.44 4.49
C VAL A 39 5.39 -6.29 3.77
N PHE A 40 4.30 -5.80 4.37
CA PHE A 40 3.55 -4.66 3.88
C PHE A 40 3.02 -3.84 5.05
N LEU A 41 2.89 -2.54 4.84
CA LEU A 41 2.18 -1.65 5.76
C LEU A 41 0.71 -1.61 5.38
N TYR A 42 -0.17 -1.64 6.36
CA TYR A 42 -1.62 -1.59 6.16
C TYR A 42 -2.22 -0.48 7.00
N LEU A 43 -2.95 0.42 6.36
CA LEU A 43 -3.60 1.57 6.99
C LEU A 43 -5.06 1.65 6.56
N ALA A 44 -5.96 1.71 7.54
CA ALA A 44 -7.38 1.99 7.32
C ALA A 44 -7.69 3.41 7.82
N LEU A 45 -8.32 4.21 6.96
CA LEU A 45 -8.58 5.62 7.18
C LEU A 45 -10.07 5.90 7.06
N ASP A 46 -10.61 6.73 7.94
CA ASP A 46 -11.95 7.30 7.77
C ASP A 46 -11.94 8.28 6.59
N ARG A 47 -12.78 8.02 5.58
CA ARG A 47 -12.83 8.80 4.33
C ARG A 47 -13.26 10.25 4.52
N SER A 48 -14.09 10.53 5.53
CA SER A 48 -14.61 11.88 5.78
C SER A 48 -13.59 12.78 6.49
N ARG A 49 -12.60 12.18 7.16
CA ARG A 49 -11.64 12.90 8.00
C ARG A 49 -10.21 12.84 7.49
N ALA A 50 -9.83 11.80 6.76
CA ALA A 50 -8.45 11.56 6.42
C ALA A 50 -7.98 12.36 5.20
N ASN A 51 -6.72 12.82 5.27
CA ASN A 51 -6.00 13.32 4.11
C ASN A 51 -5.21 12.17 3.47
N LEU A 52 -5.75 11.60 2.39
CA LEU A 52 -5.15 10.46 1.70
C LEU A 52 -3.76 10.78 1.13
N ALA A 53 -3.54 11.99 0.62
CA ALA A 53 -2.24 12.38 0.07
C ALA A 53 -1.16 12.39 1.15
N MET A 54 -1.47 12.98 2.31
CA MET A 54 -0.57 12.98 3.46
C MET A 54 -0.31 11.56 3.95
N ALA A 55 -1.35 10.73 4.07
CA ALA A 55 -1.19 9.34 4.50
C ALA A 55 -0.25 8.53 3.60
N ARG A 56 -0.28 8.76 2.27
CA ARG A 56 0.64 8.11 1.33
C ARG A 56 2.09 8.56 1.51
N ILE A 57 2.31 9.86 1.74
CA ILE A 57 3.65 10.43 2.00
C ILE A 57 4.22 9.87 3.31
N GLU A 58 3.44 9.89 4.38
CA GLU A 58 3.87 9.36 5.69
C GLU A 58 4.19 7.86 5.62
N LEU A 59 3.37 7.06 4.92
CA LEU A 59 3.66 5.64 4.74
C LEU A 59 4.92 5.38 3.90
N ALA A 60 5.24 6.26 2.94
CA ALA A 60 6.50 6.16 2.20
C ALA A 60 7.70 6.47 3.11
N ALA A 61 7.60 7.52 3.92
CA ALA A 61 8.65 7.87 4.88
C ALA A 61 8.90 6.77 5.91
N ILE A 62 7.83 6.13 6.40
CA ILE A 62 7.93 4.99 7.33
C ILE A 62 8.59 3.79 6.64
N ASP A 63 8.21 3.46 5.40
CA ASP A 63 8.83 2.35 4.64
C ASP A 63 10.33 2.57 4.43
N ASP A 64 10.74 3.81 4.14
CA ASP A 64 12.15 4.16 3.95
C ASP A 64 12.97 4.08 5.27
N ASP A 65 12.37 4.40 6.42
CA ASP A 65 13.02 4.33 7.74
C ASP A 65 13.08 2.90 8.30
N LEU A 66 12.10 2.05 7.97
CA LEU A 66 12.02 0.68 8.47
C LEU A 66 13.01 -0.25 7.75
N GLN A 67 14.16 -0.51 8.37
CA GLN A 67 15.09 -1.57 7.96
C GLN A 67 14.74 -2.90 8.66
N LEU A 68 13.81 -3.67 8.06
CA LEU A 68 13.40 -5.01 8.53
C LEU A 68 13.84 -6.13 7.58
#